data_AF-A0A1G6RKY8-F1
#
_entry.id   AF-A0A1G6RKY8-F1
#
_cell.length_a   1.000
_cell.length_b   1.000
_cell.length_c   1.000
_cell.angle_alpha   90.00
_cell.angle_beta   90.00
_cell.angle_gamma   90.00
#
_symmetry.space_group_name_H-M   'P 1'
#
loop_
_entity.id
_entity.type
_entity.pdbx_description
1 polymer ?
#
loop_
_entity_poly.entity_id
_entity_poly.type
_entity_poly.pdbx_seq_one_letter_code
_entity_poly.pdbx_strand_id
1 'polypeptide(L)'
;MSVQMVLLPVFIQIGITFALLFAMATTRTRALMSGETKIADIALREPNWPAQATKFGNCFANQFELPILFYVLIAIALPLRRADLFIVLMSWVFVVTRFAHAGVFVTSNDVRPRSLVWFAGALVLAAMWLYFALRLLLLI
;
A
#
# COMPACT_ATOMS: atom_id res chain seq x y z
N MET A 1 24.15 3.83 4.68
CA MET A 1 22.96 4.72 4.68
C MET A 1 22.49 4.89 6.12
N SER A 2 21.97 6.06 6.50
CA SER A 2 21.39 6.23 7.84
C SER A 2 20.06 5.45 7.93
N VAL A 3 19.75 4.94 9.12
CA VAL A 3 18.50 4.21 9.38
C VAL A 3 17.28 5.08 9.05
N GLN A 4 17.37 6.39 9.33
CA GLN A 4 16.32 7.36 9.03
C GLN A 4 15.95 7.39 7.54
N MET A 5 16.94 7.40 6.64
CA MET A 5 16.68 7.43 5.20
C MET A 5 15.98 6.17 4.70
N VAL A 6 16.28 5.01 5.29
CA VAL A 6 15.66 3.72 4.93
C VAL A 6 14.24 3.61 5.47
N LEU A 7 13.99 4.11 6.69
CA LEU A 7 12.68 3.98 7.34
C LEU A 7 11.67 5.05 6.93
N LEU A 8 12.11 6.20 6.41
CA LEU A 8 11.18 7.26 6.03
C LEU A 8 10.14 6.81 4.97
N PRO A 9 10.51 6.13 3.86
CA PRO A 9 9.52 5.53 2.95
C PRO A 9 8.57 4.55 3.64
N VAL A 10 9.06 3.77 4.60
CA VAL A 10 8.25 2.80 5.38
C VAL A 10 7.18 3.54 6.18
N PHE A 11 7.55 4.60 6.91
CA PHE A 11 6.60 5.39 7.68
C PHE A 11 5.56 6.08 6.81
N ILE A 12 5.94 6.56 5.64
CA ILE A 12 5.01 7.16 4.69
C ILE A 12 4.01 6.11 4.18
N GLN A 13 4.47 4.92 3.82
CA GLN A 13 3.58 3.83 3.40
C GLN A 13 2.60 3.41 4.52
N ILE A 14 3.08 3.35 5.77
CA ILE A 14 2.23 3.13 6.95
C ILE A 14 1.21 4.26 7.10
N GLY A 15 1.61 5.50 6.87
CA GLY A 15 0.72 6.67 6.86
C GLY A 15 -0.43 6.54 5.86
N ILE A 16 -0.16 6.06 4.63
CA ILE A 16 -1.19 5.77 3.63
C ILE A 16 -2.19 4.73 4.15
N THR A 17 -1.69 3.65 4.77
CA THR A 17 -2.55 2.59 5.34
C THR A 17 -3.48 3.15 6.43
N PHE A 18 -2.97 3.96 7.36
CA PHE A 18 -3.79 4.58 8.40
C PHE A 18 -4.78 5.59 7.83
N ALA A 19 -4.37 6.43 6.87
CA ALA A 19 -5.28 7.38 6.23
C ALA A 19 -6.48 6.67 5.57
N LEU A 20 -6.23 5.57 4.86
CA LEU A 20 -7.28 4.77 4.23
C LEU A 20 -8.13 4.02 5.26
N LEU A 21 -7.54 3.53 6.35
CA LEU A 21 -8.28 2.93 7.47
C LEU A 21 -9.29 3.91 8.05
N PHE A 22 -8.85 5.13 8.39
CA PHE A 22 -9.72 6.13 8.99
C PHE A 22 -10.79 6.64 8.01
N ALA A 23 -10.44 6.79 6.71
CA ALA A 23 -11.41 7.14 5.67
C ALA A 23 -12.47 6.04 5.47
N MET A 24 -12.06 4.77 5.44
CA MET A 24 -12.98 3.63 5.40
C MET A 24 -13.88 3.62 6.64
N ALA A 25 -13.31 3.76 7.84
CA ALA A 25 -14.08 3.77 9.08
C ALA A 25 -15.12 4.90 9.08
N THR A 26 -14.72 6.10 8.67
CA THR A 26 -15.61 7.26 8.62
C THR A 26 -16.75 7.07 7.62
N THR A 27 -16.45 6.58 6.41
CA THR A 27 -17.47 6.34 5.38
C THR A 27 -18.44 5.22 5.75
N ARG A 28 -17.96 4.14 6.38
CA ARG A 28 -18.80 3.07 6.91
C ARG A 28 -19.69 3.53 8.06
N THR A 29 -19.14 4.29 9.01
CA THR A 29 -19.93 4.84 10.12
C THR A 29 -21.03 5.76 9.61
N ARG A 30 -20.73 6.62 8.62
CA ARG A 30 -21.75 7.49 8.01
C ARG A 30 -22.87 6.70 7.34
N ALA A 31 -22.54 5.63 6.60
CA ALA A 31 -23.53 4.77 5.94
C ALA A 31 -24.46 4.05 6.95
N LEU A 32 -23.92 3.64 8.09
CA LEU A 32 -24.71 3.04 9.18
C LEU A 32 -25.60 4.09 9.87
N MET A 33 -25.05 5.28 10.15
CA MET A 33 -25.80 6.36 10.82
C MET A 33 -26.90 6.96 9.95
N SER A 34 -26.71 7.00 8.63
CA SER A 34 -27.73 7.46 7.68
C SER A 34 -28.82 6.42 7.39
N GLY A 35 -28.62 5.17 7.81
CA GLY A 35 -29.50 4.06 7.47
C GLY A 35 -29.36 3.55 6.04
N GLU A 36 -28.37 4.03 5.28
CA GLU A 36 -28.04 3.52 3.93
C GLU A 36 -27.58 2.06 3.97
N THR A 37 -27.05 1.60 5.11
CA THR A 37 -26.69 0.20 5.36
C THR A 37 -27.10 -0.19 6.77
N LYS A 38 -27.63 -1.40 6.94
CA LYS A 38 -27.94 -1.96 8.27
C LYS A 38 -26.86 -2.93 8.70
N ILE A 39 -26.62 -3.02 10.02
CA ILE A 39 -25.61 -3.94 10.59
C ILE A 39 -25.91 -5.40 10.21
N ALA A 40 -27.19 -5.79 10.18
CA ALA A 40 -27.60 -7.14 9.79
C ALA A 40 -27.16 -7.50 8.36
N ASP A 41 -27.09 -6.52 7.45
CA ASP A 41 -26.75 -6.72 6.04
C ASP A 41 -25.23 -6.87 5.81
N ILE A 42 -24.39 -6.72 6.85
CA ILE A 42 -22.92 -6.76 6.77
C ILE A 42 -22.29 -7.65 7.86
N ALA A 43 -23.10 -8.30 8.69
CA ALA A 43 -22.66 -8.96 9.91
C ALA A 43 -21.65 -10.09 9.65
N LEU A 44 -21.73 -10.73 8.48
CA LEU A 44 -20.84 -11.81 8.04
C LEU A 44 -19.90 -11.37 6.91
N ARG A 45 -19.66 -10.07 6.77
CA ARG A 45 -18.80 -9.43 5.73
C ARG A 45 -19.38 -9.48 4.32
N GLU A 46 -20.70 -9.46 4.21
CA GLU A 46 -21.40 -9.30 2.95
C GLU A 46 -20.98 -7.99 2.25
N PRO A 47 -20.88 -7.97 0.91
CA PRO A 47 -20.41 -6.82 0.15
C PRO A 47 -21.49 -5.74 -0.06
N ASN A 48 -22.31 -5.48 0.95
CA ASN A 48 -23.49 -4.60 0.88
C ASN A 48 -23.20 -3.13 1.25
N TRP A 49 -21.92 -2.72 1.23
CA TRP A 49 -21.52 -1.35 1.50
C TRP A 49 -21.79 -0.43 0.31
N PRO A 50 -22.12 0.86 0.55
CA PRO A 50 -22.26 1.85 -0.51
C PRO A 50 -20.96 2.00 -1.30
N ALA A 51 -21.06 2.45 -2.55
CA ALA A 51 -19.93 2.52 -3.47
C ALA A 51 -18.71 3.25 -2.88
N GLN A 52 -18.93 4.35 -2.14
CA GLN A 52 -17.83 5.11 -1.53
C GLN A 52 -17.13 4.35 -0.40
N ALA A 53 -17.89 3.70 0.49
CA ALA A 53 -17.33 2.88 1.56
C ALA A 53 -16.60 1.65 1.00
N THR A 54 -17.11 1.07 -0.08
CA THR A 54 -16.48 -0.03 -0.82
C THR A 54 -15.17 0.41 -1.48
N LYS A 55 -15.11 1.60 -2.10
CA LYS A 55 -13.88 2.16 -2.68
C LYS A 55 -12.76 2.27 -1.65
N PHE A 56 -13.03 2.90 -0.50
CA PHE A 56 -12.03 3.02 0.57
C PHE A 56 -11.65 1.68 1.17
N GLY A 57 -12.62 0.78 1.38
CA GLY A 57 -12.36 -0.56 1.90
C GLY A 57 -11.45 -1.38 0.99
N ASN A 58 -11.70 -1.37 -0.32
CA ASN A 58 -10.87 -2.08 -1.29
C ASN A 58 -9.48 -1.44 -1.42
N CYS A 59 -9.39 -0.11 -1.40
CA CYS A 59 -8.11 0.60 -1.44
C CYS A 59 -7.27 0.32 -0.19
N PHE A 60 -7.91 0.26 0.99
CA PHE A 60 -7.28 -0.13 2.25
C PHE A 60 -6.78 -1.58 2.19
N ALA A 61 -7.62 -2.52 1.74
CA ALA A 61 -7.23 -3.92 1.58
C ALA A 61 -6.02 -4.07 0.66
N ASN A 62 -5.95 -3.30 -0.43
CA ASN A 62 -4.82 -3.31 -1.35
C ASN A 62 -3.49 -2.89 -0.71
N GLN A 63 -3.51 -2.14 0.40
CA GLN A 63 -2.30 -1.80 1.14
C GLN A 63 -1.68 -3.00 1.86
N PHE A 64 -2.37 -4.14 1.93
CA PHE A 64 -1.87 -5.39 2.52
C PHE A 64 -1.45 -6.42 1.46
N GLU A 65 -1.39 -6.04 0.19
CA GLU A 65 -0.85 -6.91 -0.87
C GLU A 65 0.66 -6.64 -1.05
N LEU A 66 1.03 -5.93 -2.12
CA LEU A 66 2.43 -5.59 -2.43
C LEU A 66 3.17 -4.87 -1.29
N PRO A 67 2.56 -3.95 -0.51
CA PRO A 67 3.30 -3.27 0.55
C PRO A 67 3.80 -4.21 1.66
N ILE A 68 3.18 -5.38 1.86
CA ILE A 68 3.72 -6.37 2.81
C ILE A 68 5.09 -6.85 2.33
N LEU A 69 5.23 -7.19 1.05
CA LEU A 69 6.52 -7.61 0.48
C LEU A 69 7.56 -6.49 0.54
N PHE A 70 7.14 -5.22 0.45
CA PHE A 70 8.03 -4.08 0.68
C PHE A 70 8.50 -4.00 2.14
N TYR A 71 7.58 -4.09 3.11
CA TYR A 71 7.95 -4.07 4.53
C TYR A 71 8.89 -5.23 4.90
N VAL A 72 8.61 -6.43 4.39
CA VAL A 72 9.46 -7.62 4.59
C VAL A 72 10.85 -7.38 4.01
N LEU A 73 10.96 -6.85 2.78
CA LEU A 73 12.24 -6.55 2.17
C LEU A 73 13.07 -5.61 3.03
N ILE A 74 12.49 -4.50 3.50
CA ILE A 74 13.21 -3.53 4.33
C ILE A 74 13.57 -4.13 5.71
N ALA A 75 12.65 -4.89 6.32
CA ALA A 75 12.88 -5.54 7.61
C ALA A 75 14.04 -6.55 7.57
N ILE A 76 14.26 -7.22 6.43
CA ILE A 76 15.38 -8.13 6.22
C ILE A 76 16.65 -7.36 5.83
N ALA A 77 16.56 -6.41 4.90
CA ALA A 77 17.71 -5.71 4.36
C ALA A 77 18.40 -4.80 5.39
N LEU A 78 17.64 -4.22 6.32
CA LEU A 78 18.15 -3.30 7.34
C LEU A 78 19.16 -3.96 8.31
N PRO A 79 18.83 -5.06 9.04
CA PRO A 79 19.78 -5.71 9.94
C PRO A 79 20.98 -6.33 9.21
N LEU A 80 20.80 -6.77 7.95
CA LEU A 80 21.89 -7.27 7.12
C LEU A 80 22.80 -6.16 6.57
N ARG A 81 22.50 -4.89 6.86
CA ARG A 81 23.21 -3.70 6.33
C ARG A 81 23.26 -3.68 4.79
N ARG A 82 22.22 -4.22 4.14
CA ARG A 82 22.06 -4.30 2.68
C ARG A 82 21.09 -3.26 2.11
N ALA A 83 20.65 -2.29 2.92
CA ALA A 83 19.85 -1.15 2.48
C ALA A 83 20.75 0.02 2.05
N ASP A 84 21.22 -0.03 0.81
CA ASP A 84 22.01 1.03 0.18
C ASP A 84 21.14 2.11 -0.49
N LEU A 85 21.79 3.06 -1.16
CA LEU A 85 21.12 4.18 -1.83
C LEU A 85 20.11 3.71 -2.90
N PHE A 86 20.41 2.62 -3.62
CA PHE A 86 19.51 2.09 -4.63
C PHE A 86 18.19 1.62 -4.01
N ILE A 87 18.28 0.83 -2.92
CA ILE A 87 17.09 0.40 -2.17
C ILE A 87 16.30 1.60 -1.64
N VAL A 88 16.96 2.63 -1.11
CA VAL A 88 16.27 3.84 -0.61
C VAL A 88 15.54 4.59 -1.73
N LEU A 89 16.18 4.81 -2.88
CA LEU A 89 15.56 5.50 -4.01
C LEU A 89 14.38 4.71 -4.57
N MET A 90 14.53 3.40 -4.75
CA MET A 90 13.44 2.54 -5.22
C MET A 90 12.30 2.44 -4.20
N SER A 91 12.59 2.50 -2.90
CA SER A 91 11.57 2.59 -1.85
C SER A 91 10.70 3.83 -2.01
N TRP A 92 11.32 4.99 -2.29
CA TRP A 92 10.58 6.21 -2.57
C TRP A 92 9.73 6.12 -3.83
N VAL A 93 10.29 5.58 -4.92
CA VAL A 93 9.53 5.36 -6.16
C VAL A 93 8.33 4.45 -5.88
N PHE A 94 8.53 3.35 -5.16
CA PHE A 94 7.45 2.44 -4.76
C PHE A 94 6.35 3.18 -4.00
N VAL A 95 6.69 3.94 -2.97
CA VAL A 95 5.73 4.73 -2.17
C VAL A 95 4.98 5.75 -3.01
N VAL A 96 5.64 6.43 -3.95
CA VAL A 96 4.98 7.35 -4.89
C VAL A 96 3.94 6.61 -5.75
N THR A 97 4.25 5.40 -6.25
CA THR A 97 3.24 4.60 -6.96
C THR A 97 2.07 4.23 -6.06
N ARG A 98 2.28 4.00 -4.76
CA ARG A 98 1.21 3.68 -3.81
C ARG A 98 0.31 4.88 -3.56
N PHE A 99 0.88 6.08 -3.42
CA PHE A 99 0.11 7.32 -3.37
C PHE A 99 -0.72 7.54 -4.62
N ALA A 100 -0.11 7.43 -5.80
CA ALA A 100 -0.81 7.61 -7.07
C ALA A 100 -1.93 6.57 -7.24
N HIS A 101 -1.67 5.31 -6.90
CA HIS A 101 -2.67 4.24 -6.96
C HIS A 101 -3.83 4.52 -6.02
N ALA A 102 -3.55 4.84 -4.75
CA ALA A 102 -4.58 5.17 -3.76
C ALA A 102 -5.41 6.39 -4.20
N GLY A 103 -4.75 7.43 -4.71
CA GLY A 103 -5.38 8.63 -5.25
C GLY A 103 -6.38 8.31 -6.37
N VAL A 104 -5.95 7.57 -7.41
CA VAL A 104 -6.85 7.13 -8.49
C VAL A 104 -7.99 6.27 -7.96
N PHE A 105 -7.70 5.34 -7.03
CA PHE A 105 -8.70 4.42 -6.49
C PHE A 105 -9.85 5.15 -5.76
N VAL A 106 -9.51 6.11 -4.89
CA VAL A 106 -10.50 6.80 -4.05
C VAL A 106 -11.19 7.97 -4.76
N THR A 107 -10.67 8.42 -5.91
CA THR A 107 -11.26 9.50 -6.72
C THR A 107 -12.02 8.94 -7.93
N SER A 108 -11.39 8.92 -9.12
CA SER A 108 -12.03 8.51 -10.38
C SER A 108 -12.34 7.02 -10.42
N ASN A 109 -11.52 6.20 -9.76
CA ASN A 109 -11.58 4.74 -9.77
C ASN A 109 -11.55 4.17 -11.21
N ASP A 110 -10.91 4.87 -12.14
CA ASP A 110 -10.74 4.38 -13.50
C ASP A 110 -9.79 3.18 -13.54
N VAL A 111 -10.28 2.07 -14.07
CA VAL A 111 -9.58 0.78 -13.99
C VAL A 111 -8.23 0.81 -14.71
N ARG A 112 -8.15 1.45 -15.89
CA ARG A 112 -6.93 1.50 -16.71
C ARG A 112 -5.75 2.23 -16.02
N PRO A 113 -5.88 3.52 -15.63
CA PRO A 113 -4.78 4.19 -14.93
C PRO A 113 -4.47 3.53 -13.59
N ARG A 114 -5.50 3.05 -12.87
CA ARG A 114 -5.32 2.30 -11.62
C ARG A 114 -4.45 1.05 -11.82
N SER A 115 -4.75 0.23 -12.82
CA SER A 115 -3.98 -0.98 -13.11
C SER A 115 -2.54 -0.68 -13.55
N LEU A 116 -2.35 0.37 -14.35
CA LEU A 116 -1.00 0.75 -14.81
C LEU A 116 -0.12 1.22 -13.65
N VAL A 117 -0.65 2.07 -12.76
CA VAL A 117 0.09 2.54 -11.59
C VAL A 117 0.35 1.40 -10.60
N TRP A 118 -0.63 0.50 -10.41
CA TRP A 118 -0.45 -0.70 -9.59
C TRP A 118 0.71 -1.55 -10.14
N PHE A 119 0.71 -1.82 -11.45
CA PHE A 119 1.71 -2.63 -12.14
C PHE A 119 3.10 -1.99 -12.13
N ALA A 120 3.20 -0.68 -12.31
CA ALA A 120 4.46 0.05 -12.17
C ALA A 120 5.07 -0.15 -10.78
N GLY A 121 4.26 -0.07 -9.71
CA GLY A 121 4.73 -0.36 -8.36
C GLY A 121 5.12 -1.82 -8.15
N ALA A 122 4.43 -2.77 -8.79
CA ALA A 122 4.81 -4.17 -8.77
C ALA A 122 6.18 -4.42 -9.42
N LEU A 123 6.46 -3.78 -10.56
CA LEU A 123 7.75 -3.87 -11.24
C LEU A 123 8.89 -3.26 -10.42
N VAL A 124 8.65 -2.09 -9.79
CA VAL A 124 9.64 -1.48 -8.88
C VAL A 124 9.97 -2.41 -7.73
N LEU A 125 8.94 -2.98 -7.09
CA LEU A 125 9.13 -3.90 -5.97
C LEU A 125 9.83 -5.19 -6.41
N ALA A 126 9.49 -5.74 -7.58
CA ALA A 126 10.17 -6.90 -8.15
C ALA A 126 11.66 -6.63 -8.42
N ALA A 127 11.97 -5.45 -8.97
CA ALA A 127 13.35 -5.02 -9.20
C ALA A 127 14.13 -4.88 -7.89
N MET A 128 13.52 -4.34 -6.83
CA MET A 128 14.13 -4.25 -5.51
C MET A 128 14.45 -5.63 -4.92
N TRP A 129 13.51 -6.58 -5.02
CA TRP A 129 13.71 -7.96 -4.57
C TRP A 129 14.79 -8.68 -5.36
N LEU A 130 14.78 -8.56 -6.69
CA LEU A 130 15.79 -9.14 -7.56
C LEU A 130 17.17 -8.59 -7.23
N TYR A 131 17.28 -7.27 -7.10
CA TYR A 131 18.53 -6.61 -6.71
C TYR A 131 19.03 -7.12 -5.35
N PHE A 132 18.16 -7.16 -4.34
CA PHE A 132 18.50 -7.64 -3.01
C PHE A 132 18.95 -9.11 -3.02
N ALA A 133 18.24 -9.98 -3.74
CA ALA A 133 18.57 -11.39 -3.85
C ALA A 133 19.91 -11.62 -4.57
N LEU A 134 20.15 -10.95 -5.70
CA LEU A 134 21.41 -11.04 -6.42
C LEU A 134 22.57 -10.52 -5.58
N ARG A 135 22.38 -9.41 -4.86
CA ARG A 135 23.39 -8.86 -3.97
C ARG A 135 23.75 -9.83 -2.84
N LEU A 136 22.74 -10.51 -2.29
CA LEU A 136 22.95 -11.51 -1.25
C LEU A 136 23.68 -12.76 -1.78
N LEU A 137 23.25 -13.28 -2.94
CA LEU A 137 23.77 -14.52 -3.53
C LEU A 137 25.18 -14.36 -4.11
N LEU A 138 25.46 -13.21 -4.73
CA LEU A 138 26.74 -12.93 -5.37
C LEU A 138 27.76 -12.31 -4.41
N LEU A 139 27.39 -12.09 -3.14
CA LEU A 139 28.21 -11.48 -2.08
C LEU A 139 28.79 -10.09 -2.41
N ILE A 140 28.25 -9.41 -3.42
CA ILE A 140 28.59 -8.03 -3.82
C ILE A 140 27.88 -6.96 -2.98
#